data_AF-K0FAU5-F1
#
_entry.id   AF-K0FAU5-F1
#
_cell.length_a   1.000
_cell.length_b   1.000
_cell.length_c   1.000
_cell.angle_alpha   90.00
_cell.angle_beta   90.00
_cell.angle_gamma   90.00
#
_symmetry.space_group_name_H-M   'P 1'
#
loop_
_entity.id
_entity.type
_entity.pdbx_description
1 polymer ?
#
loop_
_entity_poly.entity_id
_entity_poly.type
_entity_poly.pdbx_seq_one_letter_code
_entity_poly.pdbx_strand_id
1 'polypeptide(L)'
;MALYITAWSMTSDTTPEFASRTAEHDRKAWCLSWLPHRMLTFEQARAGMELDELLSDPGSVHDGMALALADNCAGRIGLLREQAVLLLAKRMAARCASAAVTSAL
;
A
#
# COMPACT_ATOMS: atom_id res chain seq x y z
N MET A 1 5.33 -0.95 13.03
CA MET A 1 5.05 -0.41 11.68
C MET A 1 6.26 0.42 11.30
N ALA A 2 7.19 -0.18 10.56
CA ALA A 2 8.38 0.52 10.09
C ALA A 2 8.57 0.18 8.61
N LEU A 3 8.36 1.18 7.75
CA LEU A 3 8.73 1.05 6.36
C LEU A 3 10.25 0.95 6.22
N TYR A 4 10.71 -0.10 5.55
CA TYR A 4 12.09 -0.27 5.14
C TYR A 4 12.24 0.32 3.73
N ILE A 5 12.99 1.41 3.63
CA ILE A 5 13.12 2.18 2.39
C ILE A 5 14.56 2.10 1.87
N THR A 6 14.69 1.76 0.59
CA THR A 6 15.94 1.82 -0.18
C THR A 6 15.80 2.80 -1.35
N ALA A 7 16.83 2.94 -2.17
CA ALA A 7 16.75 3.73 -3.41
C ALA A 7 15.77 3.15 -4.46
N TRP A 8 15.37 1.89 -4.31
CA TRP A 8 14.63 1.12 -5.31
C TRP A 8 13.33 0.50 -4.81
N SER A 9 13.14 0.39 -3.50
CA SER A 9 11.99 -0.28 -2.90
C SER A 9 11.56 0.34 -1.56
N MET A 10 10.29 0.15 -1.22
CA MET A 10 9.72 0.37 0.12
C MET A 10 8.95 -0.89 0.51
N THR A 11 9.24 -1.47 1.66
CA THR A 11 8.57 -2.68 2.16
C THR A 11 8.15 -2.49 3.61
N SER A 12 7.24 -3.33 4.11
CA SER A 12 6.80 -3.33 5.51
C SER A 12 6.96 -4.72 6.12
N ASP A 13 7.08 -4.78 7.44
CA ASP A 13 6.98 -6.00 8.24
C ASP A 13 5.53 -6.42 8.56
N THR A 14 4.57 -5.51 8.39
CA THR A 14 3.16 -5.72 8.76
C THR A 14 2.23 -6.05 7.58
N THR A 15 2.64 -5.70 6.37
CA THR A 15 1.85 -5.87 5.16
C THR A 15 2.70 -6.47 4.03
N PRO A 16 2.13 -7.38 3.22
CA PRO A 16 2.81 -7.96 2.06
C PRO A 16 2.91 -6.99 0.87
N GLU A 17 2.38 -5.78 0.98
CA GLU A 17 2.52 -4.78 -0.08
C GLU A 17 3.88 -4.09 -0.06
N PHE A 18 4.21 -3.47 -1.19
CA PHE A 18 5.48 -2.79 -1.38
C PHE A 18 5.35 -1.69 -2.44
N ALA A 19 6.30 -0.76 -2.42
CA ALA A 19 6.57 0.14 -3.53
C ALA A 19 7.87 -0.25 -4.22
N SER A 20 7.92 -0.11 -5.54
CA SER A 20 9.15 -0.30 -6.32
C SER A 20 9.36 0.85 -7.28
N ARG A 21 10.64 1.14 -7.55
CA ARG A 21 11.07 2.15 -8.52
C ARG A 21 11.41 1.49 -9.85
N THR A 22 10.86 1.99 -10.96
CA THR A 22 11.01 1.42 -12.31
C THR A 22 12.16 2.04 -13.11
N ALA A 23 12.61 3.25 -12.76
CA ALA A 23 13.66 3.97 -13.48
C ALA A 23 14.48 4.89 -12.54
N GLU A 24 15.78 5.02 -12.81
CA GLU A 24 16.73 5.73 -11.94
C GLU A 24 16.62 7.26 -12.00
N HIS A 25 16.24 7.82 -13.14
CA HIS A 25 16.32 9.27 -13.39
C HIS A 25 14.96 9.97 -13.49
N ASP A 26 13.85 9.23 -13.47
CA ASP A 26 12.51 9.83 -13.47
C ASP A 26 12.05 10.12 -12.02
N ARG A 27 11.46 11.31 -11.84
CA ARG A 27 10.87 11.77 -10.57
C ARG A 27 9.56 11.06 -10.27
N LYS A 28 8.84 10.59 -11.29
CA LYS A 28 7.63 9.75 -11.16
C LYS A 28 7.92 8.33 -11.63
N ALA A 29 8.83 7.66 -10.93
CA ALA A 29 9.24 6.29 -11.25
C ALA A 29 8.72 5.23 -10.27
N TRP A 30 7.91 5.60 -9.27
CA TRP A 30 7.49 4.66 -8.23
C TRP A 30 6.11 4.08 -8.52
N CYS A 31 5.94 2.80 -8.22
CA CYS A 31 4.66 2.09 -8.31
C CYS A 31 4.38 1.40 -6.99
N LEU A 32 3.11 1.38 -6.58
CA LEU A 32 2.67 0.52 -5.49
C LEU A 32 2.23 -0.83 -6.06
N SER A 33 2.56 -1.92 -5.38
CA SER A 33 2.11 -3.27 -5.73
C SER A 33 0.58 -3.36 -5.86
N TRP A 34 -0.15 -2.55 -5.08
CA TRP A 34 -1.60 -2.49 -5.07
C TRP A 34 -2.23 -1.38 -5.93
N LEU A 35 -1.40 -0.51 -6.51
CA LEU A 35 -1.81 0.51 -7.48
C LEU A 35 -0.81 0.54 -8.66
N PRO A 36 -0.66 -0.57 -9.42
CA PRO A 36 0.46 -0.74 -10.35
C PRO A 36 0.35 0.15 -11.60
N HIS A 37 -0.84 0.67 -11.91
CA HIS A 37 -1.07 1.49 -13.10
C HIS A 37 -0.89 2.98 -12.87
N ARG A 38 -0.35 3.40 -11.71
CA ARG A 38 -0.02 4.80 -11.44
C ARG A 38 1.45 4.97 -11.13
N MET A 39 2.09 5.84 -11.92
CA MET A 39 3.43 6.34 -11.64
C MET A 39 3.36 7.44 -10.59
N LEU A 40 4.07 7.23 -9.49
CA LEU A 40 4.09 8.08 -8.31
C LEU A 40 5.49 8.68 -8.12
N THR A 41 5.53 9.83 -7.47
CA THR A 41 6.77 10.31 -6.85
C THR A 41 7.15 9.44 -5.66
N PHE A 42 8.40 9.54 -5.20
CA PHE A 42 8.84 8.92 -3.95
C PHE A 42 7.89 9.23 -2.78
N GLU A 43 7.58 10.51 -2.58
CA GLU A 43 6.70 10.96 -1.49
C GLU A 43 5.28 10.39 -1.58
N GLN A 44 4.76 10.25 -2.79
CA GLN A 44 3.45 9.64 -3.02
C GLN A 44 3.48 8.13 -2.79
N ALA A 45 4.53 7.44 -3.24
CA ALA A 45 4.69 6.02 -2.96
C ALA A 45 4.84 5.75 -1.46
N ARG A 46 5.59 6.60 -0.74
CA ARG A 46 5.69 6.52 0.71
C ARG A 46 4.33 6.71 1.39
N ALA A 47 3.57 7.73 0.98
CA ALA A 47 2.21 7.94 1.49
C ALA A 47 1.29 6.73 1.22
N GLY A 48 1.39 6.11 0.05
CA GLY A 48 0.62 4.90 -0.26
C GLY A 48 1.00 3.69 0.60
N MET A 49 2.29 3.56 0.95
CA MET A 49 2.74 2.52 1.88
C MET A 49 2.32 2.81 3.33
N GLU A 50 2.41 4.07 3.79
CA GLU A 50 1.91 4.49 5.11
C GLU A 50 0.39 4.24 5.23
N LEU A 51 -0.38 4.54 4.16
CA LEU A 51 -1.80 4.22 4.09
C LEU A 51 -2.06 2.71 4.25
N ASP A 52 -1.30 1.89 3.54
CA ASP A 52 -1.45 0.45 3.59
C ASP A 52 -1.10 -0.13 4.97
N GLU A 53 -0.05 0.35 5.63
CA GLU A 53 0.26 -0.01 7.02
C GLU A 53 -0.89 0.37 7.95
N LEU A 54 -1.40 1.61 7.87
CA LEU A 54 -2.52 2.09 8.71
C LEU A 54 -3.79 1.24 8.53
N LEU A 55 -4.09 0.84 7.30
CA LEU A 55 -5.27 0.00 7.00
C LEU A 55 -5.06 -1.48 7.35
N SER A 56 -3.81 -1.91 7.54
CA SER A 56 -3.46 -3.29 7.89
C SER A 56 -3.56 -3.57 9.39
N ASP A 57 -3.60 -2.54 10.24
CA ASP A 57 -3.80 -2.68 11.69
C ASP A 57 -5.29 -2.75 12.06
N PRO A 58 -5.81 -3.90 12.52
CA PRO A 58 -7.21 -4.02 12.94
C PRO A 58 -7.52 -3.17 14.18
N GLY A 59 -6.53 -2.84 15.00
CA GLY A 59 -6.68 -1.97 16.18
C GLY A 59 -7.04 -0.53 15.82
N SER A 60 -6.71 -0.10 14.60
CA SER A 60 -6.90 1.27 14.12
C SER A 60 -8.32 1.56 13.58
N VAL A 61 -9.18 0.56 13.43
CA VAL A 61 -10.52 0.71 12.80
C VAL A 61 -11.42 1.73 13.49
N HIS A 62 -11.28 1.88 14.81
CA HIS A 62 -12.05 2.83 15.62
C HIS A 62 -11.20 4.00 16.13
N ASP A 63 -9.93 4.10 15.72
CA ASP A 63 -9.07 5.22 16.06
C ASP A 63 -9.28 6.36 15.07
N GLY A 64 -9.95 7.43 15.53
CA GLY A 64 -10.22 8.61 14.70
C GLY A 64 -8.97 9.31 14.19
N MET A 65 -7.85 9.27 14.93
CA MET A 65 -6.59 9.86 14.48
C MET A 65 -5.96 9.00 13.38
N ALA A 66 -5.96 7.68 13.54
CA ALA A 66 -5.46 6.77 12.51
C ALA A 66 -6.27 6.89 11.20
N LEU A 67 -7.60 7.00 11.30
CA LEU A 67 -8.47 7.22 10.14
C LEU A 67 -8.19 8.55 9.45
N ALA A 68 -7.97 9.64 10.20
CA ALA A 68 -7.62 10.93 9.62
C ALA A 68 -6.24 10.92 8.91
N LEU A 69 -5.26 10.21 9.46
CA LEU A 69 -3.96 10.00 8.81
C LEU A 69 -4.11 9.16 7.54
N ALA A 70 -4.94 8.13 7.57
CA ALA A 70 -5.24 7.31 6.39
C ALA A 70 -5.93 8.16 5.29
N ASP A 71 -6.88 9.01 5.64
CA ASP A 71 -7.53 9.93 4.69
C ASP A 71 -6.50 10.90 4.06
N ASN A 72 -5.57 11.44 4.86
CA ASN A 72 -4.49 12.30 4.36
C ASN A 72 -3.59 11.54 3.36
N CYS A 73 -3.15 10.34 3.74
CA CYS A 73 -2.29 9.52 2.90
C CYS A 73 -2.98 9.13 1.57
N ALA A 74 -4.27 8.79 1.61
CA ALA A 74 -5.08 8.52 0.42
C ALA A 74 -5.17 9.76 -0.49
N GLY A 75 -5.38 10.94 0.10
CA GLY A 75 -5.39 12.21 -0.61
C GLY A 75 -4.07 12.49 -1.37
N ARG A 76 -2.92 12.18 -0.76
CA ARG A 76 -1.59 12.38 -1.39
C ARG A 76 -1.40 11.56 -2.68
N ILE A 77 -2.06 10.41 -2.80
CA ILE A 77 -2.04 9.55 -4.00
C ILE A 77 -3.27 9.74 -4.91
N GLY A 78 -4.14 10.69 -4.58
CA GLY A 78 -5.33 11.04 -5.35
C GLY A 78 -6.41 9.95 -5.32
N LEU A 79 -6.62 9.35 -4.15
CA LEU A 79 -7.68 8.40 -3.84
C LEU A 79 -8.45 8.83 -2.59
N LEU A 80 -9.66 8.29 -2.44
CA LEU A 80 -10.34 8.21 -1.16
C LEU A 80 -9.88 6.97 -0.40
N ARG A 81 -9.92 7.00 0.94
CA ARG A 81 -9.55 5.85 1.78
C ARG A 81 -10.38 4.61 1.42
N GLU A 82 -11.67 4.75 1.16
CA GLU A 82 -12.55 3.66 0.75
C GLU A 82 -12.10 3.00 -0.57
N GLN A 83 -11.57 3.80 -1.51
CA GLN A 83 -11.03 3.26 -2.76
C GLN A 83 -9.76 2.44 -2.50
N ALA A 84 -8.89 2.91 -1.60
CA ALA A 84 -7.69 2.16 -1.21
C ALA A 84 -8.07 0.85 -0.51
N VAL A 85 -9.04 0.88 0.42
CA VAL A 85 -9.58 -0.33 1.07
C VAL A 85 -10.07 -1.35 0.03
N LEU A 86 -10.82 -0.91 -0.98
CA LEU A 86 -11.31 -1.81 -2.04
C LEU A 86 -10.17 -2.42 -2.87
N LEU A 87 -9.11 -1.67 -3.17
CA LEU A 87 -7.95 -2.17 -3.91
C LEU A 87 -7.16 -3.19 -3.09
N LEU A 88 -6.92 -2.91 -1.81
CA LEU A 88 -6.20 -3.79 -0.90
C LEU A 88 -7.00 -5.06 -0.58
N ALA A 89 -8.31 -4.94 -0.34
CA ALA A 89 -9.19 -6.08 -0.12
C ALA A 89 -9.20 -7.05 -1.31
N LYS A 90 -9.18 -6.54 -2.55
CA LYS A 90 -9.05 -7.37 -3.76
C LYS A 90 -7.77 -8.19 -3.77
N ARG A 91 -6.65 -7.62 -3.31
CA ARG A 91 -5.36 -8.32 -3.24
C ARG A 91 -5.31 -9.35 -2.13
N MET A 92 -5.85 -9.01 -0.97
CA MET A 92 -6.05 -9.96 0.12
C MET A 92 -6.88 -11.15 -0.37
N ALA A 93 -8.04 -10.90 -0.99
CA ALA A 93 -8.89 -11.94 -1.54
C ALA A 93 -8.17 -12.81 -2.58
N ALA A 94 -7.39 -12.21 -3.48
CA ALA A 94 -6.58 -12.95 -4.46
C ALA A 94 -5.54 -13.86 -3.79
N ARG A 95 -4.87 -13.40 -2.73
CA ARG A 95 -3.93 -14.22 -1.94
C ARG A 95 -4.65 -15.35 -1.20
N CYS A 96 -5.81 -15.09 -0.59
CA CYS A 96 -6.61 -16.13 0.06
C CYS A 96 -7.06 -17.21 -0.93
N ALA A 97 -7.52 -16.82 -2.12
CA ALA A 97 -7.91 -17.75 -3.17
C ALA A 97 -6.70 -18.60 -3.65
N SER A 98 -5.54 -17.98 -3.85
CA SER A 98 -4.32 -18.70 -4.23
C SER A 98 -3.86 -19.68 -3.15
N ALA A 99 -3.94 -19.29 -1.86
CA ALA A 99 -3.53 -20.16 -0.75
C ALA A 99 -4.43 -21.40 -0.64
N ALA A 100 -5.75 -21.24 -0.85
CA ALA A 100 -6.70 -22.34 -0.82
C ALA A 100 -6.45 -23.36 -1.95
N VAL A 101 -6.05 -22.89 -3.14
CA VAL A 101 -5.67 -23.78 -4.25
C VAL A 101 -4.40 -24.55 -3.93
N THR A 102 -3.36 -23.89 -3.40
CA THR A 102 -2.10 -24.55 -3.04
C THR A 102 -2.27 -25.57 -1.91
N SER A 103 -3.18 -25.35 -0.97
CA SER A 103 -3.44 -26.31 0.11
C SER A 103 -4.24 -27.55 -0.31
N ALA A 104 -4.83 -27.54 -1.50
CA ALA A 104 -5.65 -28.63 -2.02
C ALA A 104 -4.87 -29.61 -2.93
N LEU A 105 -3.62 -29.29 -3.27
CA LEU A 105 -2.70 -30.11 -4.06
C LEU A 105 -1.71 -30.85 -3.15
#